data_AF-A0A257NYN0-F1
#
_entry.id   AF-A0A257NYN0-F1
#
_cell.length_a   1.000
_cell.length_b   1.000
_cell.length_c   1.000
_cell.angle_alpha   90.00
_cell.angle_beta   90.00
_cell.angle_gamma   90.00
#
_symmetry.space_group_name_H-M   'P 1'
#
loop_
_entity.id
_entity.type
_entity.pdbx_description
1 polymer ?
#
loop_
_entity_poly.entity_id
_entity_poly.type
_entity_poly.pdbx_seq_one_letter_code
_entity_poly.pdbx_strand_id
1 'polypeptide(L)'
;AFRTGAVHSDSGFNLLLALFDSTITYRALYQKRLEIPPLLDLLMLDRENPRALGWVAQTLRARMAKLPGEAADKEALLALAPDPDVWHLPELCTHTQELHYTWLELTLAQSIDSAWRLSDEISRRYFAHANAPDRPLGGY
;
A
#
# COMPACT_ATOMS: atom_id res chain seq x y z
N ALA A 1 1.11 -10.14 -11.93
CA ALA A 1 0.17 -10.00 -13.06
C ALA A 1 0.72 -9.09 -14.17
N PHE A 2 1.20 -7.89 -13.85
CA PHE A 2 1.78 -6.98 -14.86
C PHE A 2 3.08 -7.52 -15.50
N ARG A 3 4.10 -7.88 -14.71
CA ARG A 3 5.33 -8.53 -15.21
C ARG A 3 5.11 -9.76 -16.10
N THR A 4 4.03 -10.50 -15.87
CA THR A 4 3.72 -11.74 -16.60
C THR A 4 2.74 -11.52 -17.75
N GLY A 5 2.29 -10.28 -17.98
CA GLY A 5 1.23 -9.95 -18.95
C GLY A 5 -0.16 -10.49 -18.62
N ALA A 6 -0.32 -11.22 -17.51
CA ALA A 6 -1.58 -11.88 -17.13
C ALA A 6 -2.72 -10.88 -16.89
N VAL A 7 -2.42 -9.61 -16.59
CA VAL A 7 -3.44 -8.56 -16.47
C VAL A 7 -4.20 -8.32 -17.78
N HIS A 8 -3.62 -8.65 -18.93
CA HIS A 8 -4.26 -8.48 -20.23
C HIS A 8 -5.14 -9.66 -20.66
N SER A 9 -5.18 -10.75 -19.88
CA SER A 9 -6.13 -11.84 -20.09
C SER A 9 -7.36 -11.65 -19.22
N ASP A 10 -8.53 -12.06 -19.72
CA ASP A 10 -9.77 -12.04 -18.93
C ASP A 10 -9.62 -12.74 -17.58
N SER A 11 -8.98 -13.91 -17.55
CA SER A 11 -8.81 -14.68 -16.32
C SER A 11 -7.92 -13.97 -15.31
N GLY A 12 -6.78 -13.41 -15.73
CA GLY A 12 -5.88 -12.71 -14.83
C GLY A 12 -6.45 -11.37 -14.35
N PHE A 13 -7.14 -10.64 -15.23
CA PHE A 13 -7.84 -9.41 -14.87
C PHE A 13 -8.94 -9.65 -13.83
N ASN A 14 -9.82 -10.62 -14.07
CA ASN A 14 -10.88 -10.97 -13.12
C ASN A 14 -10.31 -11.52 -11.81
N LEU A 15 -9.18 -12.24 -11.83
CA LEU A 15 -8.51 -12.70 -10.61
C LEU A 15 -7.99 -11.53 -9.77
N LEU A 16 -7.39 -10.51 -10.39
CA LEU A 16 -6.95 -9.30 -9.67
C LEU A 16 -8.14 -8.60 -9.00
N LEU A 17 -9.24 -8.41 -9.73
CA LEU A 17 -10.45 -7.83 -9.15
C LEU A 17 -10.98 -8.66 -7.97
N ALA A 18 -10.98 -9.98 -8.08
CA ALA A 18 -11.44 -10.87 -7.01
C ALA A 18 -10.55 -10.79 -5.76
N LEU A 19 -9.22 -10.75 -5.92
CA LEU A 19 -8.29 -10.60 -4.80
C LEU A 19 -8.54 -9.31 -4.00
N PHE A 20 -8.93 -8.24 -4.69
CA PHE A 20 -9.21 -6.93 -4.11
C PHE A 20 -10.70 -6.69 -3.79
N ASP A 21 -11.58 -7.71 -3.90
CA ASP A 21 -13.07 -7.58 -3.81
C ASP A 21 -13.72 -6.61 -4.80
N SER A 22 -12.93 -6.07 -5.71
CA SER A 22 -13.34 -4.97 -6.57
C SER A 22 -14.19 -5.43 -7.75
N THR A 23 -14.56 -6.71 -7.84
CA THR A 23 -15.32 -7.26 -8.97
C THR A 23 -16.68 -6.60 -9.15
N ILE A 24 -17.44 -6.42 -8.06
CA ILE A 24 -18.79 -5.82 -8.13
C ILE A 24 -18.67 -4.34 -8.51
N THR A 25 -17.80 -3.61 -7.81
CA THR A 25 -17.55 -2.18 -8.04
C THR A 25 -17.08 -1.93 -9.47
N TYR A 26 -16.09 -2.69 -9.95
CA TYR A 26 -15.58 -2.56 -11.31
C TYR A 26 -16.66 -2.84 -12.35
N ARG A 27 -17.47 -3.89 -12.19
CA ARG A 27 -18.53 -4.23 -13.14
C ARG A 27 -19.67 -3.22 -13.14
N ALA A 28 -19.93 -2.55 -12.02
CA ALA A 28 -20.91 -1.47 -11.95
C ALA A 28 -20.46 -0.23 -12.74
N LEU A 29 -19.17 0.10 -12.68
CA LEU A 29 -18.60 1.29 -13.30
C LEU A 29 -18.15 1.08 -14.77
N TYR A 30 -17.63 -0.12 -15.11
CA TYR A 30 -16.95 -0.40 -16.38
C TYR A 30 -17.41 -1.71 -17.02
N GLN A 31 -18.65 -1.73 -17.52
CA GLN A 31 -19.27 -2.94 -18.08
C GLN A 31 -18.44 -3.54 -19.25
N LYS A 32 -17.94 -4.77 -19.04
CA LYS A 32 -17.26 -5.62 -20.05
C LYS A 32 -16.01 -5.03 -20.70
N ARG A 33 -15.32 -4.10 -20.02
CA ARG A 33 -14.05 -3.52 -20.51
C ARG A 33 -12.88 -4.05 -19.70
N LEU A 34 -11.81 -4.45 -20.38
CA LEU A 34 -10.51 -4.78 -19.76
C LEU A 34 -9.60 -3.56 -19.89
N GLU A 35 -9.93 -2.50 -19.15
CA GLU A 35 -9.17 -1.25 -19.20
C GLU A 35 -8.23 -1.17 -17.99
N ILE A 36 -6.93 -1.03 -18.28
CA ILE A 36 -5.87 -0.92 -17.26
C ILE A 36 -5.98 0.36 -16.43
N PRO A 37 -6.26 1.56 -17.00
CA PRO A 37 -6.38 2.76 -16.17
C PRO A 37 -7.49 2.68 -15.12
N PRO A 38 -8.73 2.26 -15.45
CA PRO A 38 -9.77 1.98 -14.45
C PRO A 38 -9.39 0.92 -13.41
N LEU A 39 -8.63 -0.10 -13.82
CA LEU A 39 -8.14 -1.11 -12.88
C LEU A 39 -7.16 -0.51 -11.87
N LEU A 40 -6.17 0.26 -12.34
CA LEU A 40 -5.18 0.88 -11.47
C LEU A 40 -5.81 1.97 -10.59
N ASP A 41 -6.75 2.74 -11.13
CA ASP A 41 -7.52 3.70 -10.35
C ASP A 41 -8.23 3.02 -9.17
N LEU A 42 -8.98 1.95 -9.44
CA LEU A 42 -9.74 1.21 -8.42
C LEU A 42 -8.88 0.44 -7.41
N LEU A 43 -7.74 -0.12 -7.85
CA LEU A 43 -6.91 -0.98 -7.01
C LEU A 43 -5.78 -0.23 -6.29
N MET A 44 -5.33 0.92 -6.82
CA MET A 44 -4.23 1.68 -6.24
C MET A 44 -4.63 3.04 -5.72
N LEU A 45 -5.48 3.79 -6.41
CA LEU A 45 -5.69 5.21 -6.10
C LEU A 45 -6.96 5.47 -5.28
N ASP A 46 -7.96 4.59 -5.41
CA ASP A 46 -9.24 4.72 -4.73
C ASP A 46 -9.05 4.88 -3.20
N ARG A 47 -9.54 6.03 -2.70
CA ARG A 47 -9.47 6.45 -1.29
C ARG A 47 -10.67 5.99 -0.46
N GLU A 48 -11.66 5.40 -1.09
CA GLU A 48 -12.89 4.91 -0.47
C GLU A 48 -12.94 3.38 -0.46
N ASN A 49 -12.12 2.71 -1.28
CA ASN A 49 -11.97 1.26 -1.28
C ASN A 49 -10.93 0.79 -0.24
N PRO A 50 -11.33 0.12 0.86
CA PRO A 50 -10.41 -0.29 1.92
C PRO A 50 -9.37 -1.33 1.49
N ARG A 51 -9.57 -1.97 0.33
CA ARG A 51 -8.61 -2.91 -0.25
C ARG A 51 -7.65 -2.23 -1.22
N ALA A 52 -7.92 -1.01 -1.64
CA ALA A 52 -7.02 -0.26 -2.51
C ALA A 52 -5.77 0.21 -1.76
N LEU A 53 -4.64 0.22 -2.44
CA LEU A 53 -3.37 0.58 -1.83
C LEU A 53 -3.39 2.01 -1.29
N GLY A 54 -4.08 2.93 -1.98
CA GLY A 54 -4.23 4.32 -1.60
C GLY A 54 -4.94 4.47 -0.26
N TRP A 55 -6.07 3.81 -0.08
CA TRP A 55 -6.77 3.78 1.21
C TRP A 55 -5.89 3.22 2.33
N VAL A 56 -5.20 2.11 2.07
CA VAL A 56 -4.33 1.45 3.07
C VAL A 56 -3.18 2.36 3.48
N ALA A 57 -2.49 2.99 2.52
CA ALA A 57 -1.40 3.91 2.79
C ALA A 57 -1.86 5.16 3.55
N GLN A 58 -3.00 5.75 3.16
CA GLN A 58 -3.58 6.89 3.88
C GLN A 58 -3.96 6.53 5.32
N THR A 59 -4.62 5.39 5.51
CA THR A 59 -5.03 4.90 6.83
C THR A 59 -3.81 4.59 7.71
N LEU A 60 -2.77 4.00 7.12
CA LEU A 60 -1.51 3.73 7.81
C LEU A 60 -0.88 5.03 8.31
N ARG A 61 -0.72 6.03 7.43
CA ARG A 61 -0.20 7.37 7.80
C ARG A 61 -1.03 8.01 8.92
N ALA A 62 -2.36 7.97 8.80
CA ALA A 62 -3.26 8.52 9.82
C ALA A 62 -3.13 7.82 11.19
N ARG A 63 -2.85 6.51 11.21
CA ARG A 63 -2.59 5.76 12.46
C ARG A 63 -1.24 6.14 13.06
N MET A 64 -0.22 6.32 12.23
CA MET A 64 1.12 6.70 12.69
C MET A 64 1.16 8.09 13.32
N ALA A 65 0.41 9.04 12.76
CA ALA A 65 0.25 10.37 13.36
C ALA A 65 -0.40 10.32 14.77
N LYS A 66 -1.18 9.27 15.06
CA LYS A 66 -1.86 9.06 16.35
C LYS A 66 -1.03 8.26 17.36
N LEU A 67 0.15 7.77 17.00
CA LEU A 67 1.01 7.06 17.94
C LEU A 67 1.44 7.99 19.10
N PRO A 68 1.69 7.44 20.30
CA PRO A 68 2.29 8.22 21.39
C PRO A 68 3.75 8.56 21.08
N GLY A 69 4.30 9.59 21.73
CA GLY A 69 5.70 10.02 21.54
C GLY A 69 5.86 11.44 21.01
N GLU A 70 7.11 11.84 20.77
CA GLU A 70 7.47 13.19 20.32
C GLU A 70 7.02 13.45 18.88
N ALA A 71 6.89 14.73 18.52
CA ALA A 71 6.51 15.13 17.16
C ALA A 71 7.53 14.67 16.12
N ALA A 72 8.82 14.85 16.40
CA ALA A 72 9.92 14.44 15.51
C ALA A 72 9.90 12.93 15.21
N ASP A 73 9.53 12.12 16.20
CA ASP A 73 9.41 10.67 16.01
C ASP A 73 8.29 10.33 15.03
N LYS A 74 7.13 10.96 15.19
CA LYS A 74 5.98 10.74 14.30
C LYS A 74 6.30 11.20 12.87
N GLU A 75 6.97 12.34 12.72
CA GLU A 75 7.42 12.84 11.42
C GLU A 75 8.38 11.86 10.73
N ALA A 76 9.35 11.30 11.46
CA ALA A 76 10.25 10.30 10.92
C ALA A 76 9.52 9.03 10.46
N LEU A 77 8.51 8.57 11.20
CA LEU A 77 7.68 7.43 10.81
C LEU A 77 6.84 7.76 9.57
N LEU A 78 6.20 8.94 9.52
CA LEU A 78 5.43 9.40 8.37
C LEU A 78 6.28 9.57 7.10
N ALA A 79 7.55 9.94 7.26
CA ALA A 79 8.50 10.04 6.14
C ALA A 79 8.87 8.65 5.57
N LEU A 80 8.78 7.58 6.36
CA LEU A 80 9.01 6.20 5.90
C LEU A 80 7.77 5.58 5.25
N ALA A 81 6.57 5.98 5.69
CA ALA A 81 5.32 5.44 5.18
C ALA A 81 5.13 5.78 3.69
N PRO A 82 4.60 4.85 2.87
CA PRO A 82 4.25 5.15 1.50
C PRO A 82 3.27 6.34 1.46
N ASP A 83 3.59 7.35 0.66
CA ASP A 83 2.72 8.50 0.46
C ASP A 83 1.89 8.28 -0.80
N PRO A 84 0.59 8.07 -0.67
CA PRO A 84 -0.22 7.80 -1.83
C PRO A 84 -0.63 9.06 -2.59
N ASP A 85 -0.35 10.27 -2.09
CA ASP A 85 -0.66 11.53 -2.81
C ASP A 85 0.32 11.81 -3.94
N VAL A 86 1.47 11.12 -3.93
CA VAL A 86 2.47 11.17 -5.02
C VAL A 86 2.17 10.17 -6.15
N TRP A 87 1.12 9.35 -6.02
CA TRP A 87 0.77 8.37 -7.04
C TRP A 87 -0.18 8.99 -8.07
N HIS A 88 0.29 9.11 -9.31
CA HIS A 88 -0.49 9.69 -10.40
C HIS A 88 -0.83 8.64 -11.45
N LEU A 89 -2.12 8.53 -11.78
CA LEU A 89 -2.62 7.52 -12.73
C LEU A 89 -1.88 7.54 -14.08
N PRO A 90 -1.60 8.69 -14.72
CA PRO A 90 -0.89 8.71 -16.01
C PRO A 90 0.50 8.07 -15.94
N GLU A 91 1.23 8.28 -14.84
CA GLU A 91 2.56 7.72 -14.63
C GLU A 91 2.48 6.21 -14.42
N LEU A 92 1.52 5.75 -13.60
CA LEU A 92 1.29 4.32 -13.35
C LEU A 92 0.84 3.56 -14.60
N CYS A 93 0.12 4.22 -15.51
CA CYS A 93 -0.29 3.65 -16.79
C CYS A 93 0.80 3.71 -17.87
N THR A 94 1.89 4.45 -17.66
CA THR A 94 2.98 4.55 -18.63
C THR A 94 3.69 3.21 -18.76
N HIS A 95 3.77 2.70 -19.99
CA HIS A 95 4.43 1.44 -20.29
C HIS A 95 5.27 1.50 -21.57
N THR A 96 6.23 0.58 -21.69
CA THR A 96 7.00 0.40 -22.93
C THR A 96 6.16 -0.27 -24.02
N GLN A 97 6.71 -0.42 -25.23
CA GLN A 97 6.07 -1.19 -26.31
C GLN A 97 5.84 -2.67 -25.93
N GLU A 98 6.63 -3.19 -25.00
CA GLU A 98 6.54 -4.56 -24.46
C GLU A 98 5.56 -4.69 -23.29
N LEU A 99 4.78 -3.64 -23.00
CA LEU A 99 3.83 -3.58 -21.88
C LEU A 99 4.50 -3.72 -20.50
N HIS A 100 5.73 -3.23 -20.36
CA HIS A 100 6.39 -3.10 -19.05
C HIS A 100 5.99 -1.80 -18.37
N TYR A 101 5.40 -1.90 -17.17
CA TYR A 101 4.90 -0.77 -16.39
C TYR A 101 5.91 -0.36 -15.31
N THR A 102 7.02 0.24 -15.73
CA THR A 102 8.17 0.52 -14.85
C THR A 102 7.80 1.34 -13.61
N TRP A 103 6.99 2.39 -13.78
CA TRP A 103 6.58 3.25 -12.66
C TRP A 103 5.69 2.52 -11.66
N LEU A 104 4.76 1.70 -12.15
CA LEU A 104 3.92 0.85 -11.31
C LEU A 104 4.77 -0.14 -10.50
N GLU A 105 5.69 -0.82 -11.16
CA GLU A 105 6.56 -1.81 -10.52
C GLU A 105 7.47 -1.17 -9.47
N LEU A 106 8.05 0.00 -9.77
CA LEU A 106 8.85 0.77 -8.84
C LEU A 106 8.03 1.22 -7.63
N THR A 107 6.82 1.75 -7.86
CA THR A 107 5.92 2.21 -6.79
C THR A 107 5.54 1.07 -5.86
N LEU A 108 5.22 -0.11 -6.40
CA LEU A 108 4.90 -1.30 -5.60
C LEU A 108 6.12 -1.79 -4.81
N ALA A 109 7.30 -1.83 -5.43
CA ALA A 109 8.54 -2.23 -4.76
C ALA A 109 8.91 -1.27 -3.62
N GLN A 110 8.81 0.04 -3.85
CA GLN A 110 9.03 1.06 -2.83
C GLN A 110 8.01 0.93 -1.70
N SER A 111 6.74 0.70 -2.01
CA SER A 111 5.70 0.51 -0.99
C SER A 111 5.98 -0.69 -0.08
N ILE A 112 6.48 -1.79 -0.64
CA ILE A 112 6.89 -2.98 0.12
C ILE A 112 8.10 -2.67 1.01
N ASP A 113 9.15 -2.04 0.48
CA ASP A 113 10.35 -1.66 1.25
C ASP A 113 10.02 -0.68 2.38
N SER A 114 9.22 0.34 2.10
CA SER A 114 8.70 1.28 3.09
C SER A 114 7.92 0.59 4.20
N ALA A 115 7.07 -0.40 3.87
CA ALA A 115 6.32 -1.15 4.86
C ALA A 115 7.23 -1.98 5.79
N TRP A 116 8.27 -2.61 5.24
CA TRP A 116 9.27 -3.35 6.03
C TRP A 116 10.02 -2.42 6.98
N ARG A 117 10.59 -1.33 6.47
CA ARG A 117 11.33 -0.34 7.28
C ARG A 117 10.46 0.26 8.37
N LEU A 118 9.20 0.52 8.04
CA LEU A 118 8.25 1.02 9.02
C LEU A 118 7.97 0.00 10.12
N SER A 119 7.80 -1.28 9.77
CA SER A 119 7.60 -2.35 10.75
C SER A 119 8.79 -2.44 11.72
N ASP A 120 10.01 -2.39 11.19
CA ASP A 120 11.24 -2.42 12.00
C ASP A 120 11.32 -1.20 12.93
N GLU A 121 11.02 -0.01 12.41
CA GLU A 121 11.11 1.22 13.19
C GLU A 121 10.04 1.31 14.28
N ILE A 122 8.81 0.87 14.00
CA ILE A 122 7.75 0.74 15.02
C ILE A 122 8.18 -0.26 16.10
N SER A 123 8.70 -1.42 15.70
CA SER A 123 9.17 -2.46 16.63
C SER A 123 10.28 -1.94 17.54
N ARG A 124 11.26 -1.23 16.97
CA ARG A 124 12.37 -0.64 17.69
C ARG A 124 11.94 0.42 18.70
N ARG A 125 10.97 1.28 18.36
CA ARG A 125 10.56 2.41 19.22
C ARG A 125 9.55 2.02 20.29
N TYR A 126 8.55 1.23 19.93
CA TYR A 126 7.40 0.97 20.81
C TYR A 126 7.47 -0.38 21.51
N PHE A 127 8.25 -1.33 21.00
CA PHE A 127 8.30 -2.69 21.52
C PHE A 127 9.68 -3.12 22.04
N ALA A 128 10.75 -2.36 21.82
CA ALA A 128 12.08 -2.71 22.33
C ALA A 128 12.16 -2.74 23.87
N HIS A 129 11.35 -1.94 24.57
CA HIS A 129 11.29 -1.94 26.04
C HIS A 129 10.32 -2.98 26.63
N ALA A 130 9.47 -3.62 25.82
CA ALA A 130 8.57 -4.69 26.29
C ALA A 130 9.31 -6.01 26.58
N ASN A 131 10.59 -6.10 26.18
CA ASN A 131 11.48 -7.24 26.46
C ASN A 131 12.46 -6.98 27.61
N ALA A 132 12.35 -5.85 28.32
CA ALA A 132 13.07 -5.70 29.57
C ALA A 132 12.44 -6.64 30.61
N PRO A 133 13.18 -7.58 31.22
CA PRO A 133 12.62 -8.45 32.24
C PRO A 133 12.04 -7.57 33.35
N ASP A 134 10.81 -7.89 33.73
CA ASP A 134 10.06 -7.25 34.81
C ASP A 134 10.99 -7.13 36.01
N ARG A 135 11.43 -5.91 36.33
CA ARG A 135 12.38 -5.68 37.41
C ARG A 135 11.63 -6.01 38.69
N PRO A 136 11.99 -7.07 39.44
CA PRO A 136 11.23 -7.43 40.62
C PRO A 136 11.31 -6.27 41.63
N LEU A 137 10.19 -5.60 41.82
CA LEU A 137 10.00 -4.64 42.89
C LEU A 137 9.94 -5.42 44.21
N GLY A 138 11.06 -5.41 44.93
CA GLY A 138 11.09 -5.55 46.39
C GLY A 138 10.93 -6.97 46.95
N GLY A 139 12.01 -7.48 47.54
CA GLY A 139 11.95 -8.31 48.73
C GLY A 139 12.68 -7.56 49.85
N TYR A 140 11.95 -7.28 50.93
CA TYR A 140 12.39 -6.57 52.15
C TYR A 140 13.50 -7.31 52.89
#